data_AF-A0A946UAL1-F1
#
_entry.id   AF-A0A946UAL1-F1
#
_cell.length_a   1.000
_cell.length_b   1.000
_cell.length_c   1.000
_cell.angle_alpha   90.00
_cell.angle_beta   90.00
_cell.angle_gamma   90.00
#
_symmetry.space_group_name_H-M   'P 1'
#
loop_
_entity.id
_entity.type
_entity.pdbx_description
1 polymer ?
#
loop_
_entity_poly.entity_id
_entity_poly.type
_entity_poly.pdbx_seq_one_letter_code
_entity_poly.pdbx_strand_id
1 'polypeptide(L)'
;MKRILALAAGLAMLAPALPIRADDPVPAAAHQFQSLDGPIVAERVLDGLSQPVAIEFLPDGRALVLQRDRGLVTLADFRNGTKVDVQGLPKLVVFSDAGVHDVELHPEYAENGWIYLSYSEGEEHHSTVVLDRFRLEGERAVDRQRIFTA
;
A
#
# COMPACT_ATOMS: atom_id res chain seq x y z
N MET A 1 43.04 -27.19 29.33
CA MET A 1 42.10 -26.04 29.27
C MET A 1 42.66 -25.01 28.28
N LYS A 2 42.00 -24.80 27.13
CA LYS A 2 41.99 -23.58 26.29
C LYS A 2 41.11 -23.88 25.06
N ARG A 3 39.95 -23.21 24.98
CA ARG A 3 38.93 -23.38 23.92
C ARG A 3 39.31 -22.51 22.71
N ILE A 4 39.13 -23.04 21.52
CA ILE A 4 39.28 -22.35 20.22
C ILE A 4 37.92 -21.69 19.91
N LEU A 5 37.90 -20.37 19.66
CA LEU A 5 36.80 -19.69 18.99
C LEU A 5 37.30 -19.22 17.62
N ALA A 6 36.69 -19.73 16.55
CA ALA A 6 36.82 -19.20 15.20
C ALA A 6 35.57 -18.36 14.90
N LEU A 7 35.77 -17.08 14.57
CA LEU A 7 34.73 -16.15 14.15
C LEU A 7 34.71 -16.14 12.61
N ALA A 8 33.67 -16.68 12.00
CA ALA A 8 33.46 -16.59 10.56
C ALA A 8 32.57 -15.38 10.24
N ALA A 9 33.14 -14.38 9.58
CA ALA A 9 32.40 -13.25 9.02
C ALA A 9 31.82 -13.67 7.66
N GLY A 10 30.50 -13.81 7.58
CA GLY A 10 29.78 -14.09 6.33
C GLY A 10 29.50 -12.79 5.56
N LEU A 11 30.16 -12.62 4.42
CA LEU A 11 29.87 -11.58 3.44
C LEU A 11 28.64 -12.01 2.62
N ALA A 12 27.51 -11.32 2.78
CA ALA A 12 26.31 -11.56 1.96
C ALA A 12 26.54 -10.97 0.56
N MET A 13 26.75 -11.84 -0.43
CA MET A 13 26.72 -11.45 -1.84
C MET A 13 25.27 -11.24 -2.26
N LEU A 14 24.92 -10.01 -2.66
CA LEU A 14 23.66 -9.71 -3.33
C LEU A 14 23.77 -10.23 -4.78
N ALA A 15 23.21 -11.40 -5.05
CA ALA A 15 23.14 -11.92 -6.41
C ALA A 15 22.16 -11.06 -7.24
N PRO A 16 22.50 -10.71 -8.50
CA PRO A 16 21.58 -10.02 -9.38
C PRO A 16 20.40 -10.94 -9.72
N ALA A 17 19.18 -10.41 -9.64
CA ALA A 17 17.98 -11.13 -10.05
C ALA A 17 18.07 -11.41 -11.57
N LEU A 18 18.06 -12.70 -11.94
CA LEU A 18 18.01 -13.11 -13.34
C LEU A 18 16.61 -12.79 -13.91
N PRO A 19 16.51 -12.41 -15.20
CA PRO A 19 15.22 -12.21 -15.85
C PRO A 19 14.45 -13.54 -15.93
N ILE A 20 13.20 -13.53 -15.49
CA ILE A 20 12.30 -14.69 -15.54
C ILE A 20 11.99 -15.00 -17.01
N ARG A 21 12.26 -16.24 -17.45
CA ARG A 21 11.93 -16.74 -18.78
C ARG A 21 10.50 -17.26 -18.78
N ALA A 22 9.84 -17.23 -19.94
CA ALA A 22 8.47 -17.72 -20.09
C ALA A 22 8.28 -19.20 -19.70
N ASP A 23 9.36 -19.98 -19.72
CA ASP A 23 9.38 -21.41 -19.39
C ASP A 23 9.85 -21.72 -17.95
N ASP A 24 10.18 -20.70 -17.15
CA ASP A 24 10.62 -20.92 -15.77
C ASP A 24 9.44 -21.43 -14.92
N PRO A 25 9.69 -22.37 -13.98
CA PRO A 25 8.65 -22.89 -13.12
C PRO A 25 8.05 -21.75 -12.31
N VAL A 26 6.76 -21.50 -12.54
CA VAL A 26 5.96 -20.50 -11.85
C VAL A 26 6.00 -20.80 -10.35
N PRO A 27 6.41 -19.85 -9.48
CA PRO A 27 6.38 -20.05 -8.05
C PRO A 27 5.00 -20.52 -7.59
N ALA A 28 4.92 -21.36 -6.55
CA ALA A 28 3.64 -21.93 -6.11
C ALA A 28 2.56 -20.87 -5.71
N ALA A 29 2.96 -19.62 -5.51
CA ALA A 29 2.07 -18.49 -5.23
C ALA A 29 1.58 -17.75 -6.50
N ALA A 30 2.04 -18.15 -7.68
CA ALA A 30 1.78 -17.46 -8.94
C ALA A 30 0.82 -18.26 -9.83
N HIS A 31 -0.12 -17.54 -10.44
CA HIS A 31 -1.20 -18.07 -11.26
C HIS A 31 -1.06 -17.57 -12.68
N GLN A 32 -1.06 -18.47 -13.65
CA GLN A 32 -1.00 -18.10 -15.05
C GLN A 32 -2.40 -17.88 -15.61
N PHE A 33 -2.63 -16.73 -16.24
CA PHE A 33 -3.86 -16.40 -16.96
C PHE A 33 -3.56 -16.25 -18.44
N GLN A 34 -4.50 -16.67 -19.27
CA GLN A 34 -4.42 -16.39 -20.70
C GLN A 34 -4.96 -14.99 -20.96
N SER A 35 -4.23 -14.19 -21.74
CA SER A 35 -4.65 -12.88 -22.22
C SER A 35 -4.53 -12.80 -23.75
N LEU A 36 -5.05 -11.73 -24.35
CA LEU A 36 -4.99 -11.53 -25.81
C LEU A 36 -3.56 -11.41 -26.33
N ASP A 37 -2.64 -10.87 -25.53
CA ASP A 37 -1.24 -10.62 -25.91
C ASP A 37 -0.28 -11.70 -25.41
N GLY A 38 -0.82 -12.85 -24.96
CA GLY A 38 -0.06 -13.97 -24.41
C GLY A 38 -0.35 -14.23 -22.93
N PRO A 39 0.30 -15.24 -22.33
CA PRO A 39 0.07 -15.58 -20.93
C PRO A 39 0.62 -14.49 -20.00
N ILE A 40 -0.16 -14.13 -18.99
CA ILE A 40 0.29 -13.30 -17.86
C ILE A 40 0.43 -14.18 -16.62
N VAL A 41 1.36 -13.82 -15.73
CA VAL A 41 1.55 -14.49 -14.45
C VAL A 41 1.18 -13.49 -13.35
N ALA A 42 0.17 -13.81 -12.55
CA ALA A 42 -0.18 -13.04 -11.38
C ALA A 42 0.45 -13.67 -10.14
N GLU A 43 1.24 -12.90 -9.42
CA GLU A 43 1.81 -13.29 -8.13
C GLU A 43 1.07 -12.58 -7.01
N ARG A 44 0.78 -13.31 -5.92
CA ARG A 44 0.23 -12.69 -4.72
C ARG A 44 1.34 -11.94 -3.98
N VAL A 45 1.25 -10.60 -3.98
CA VAL A 45 2.22 -9.72 -3.29
C VAL A 45 1.80 -9.32 -1.87
N LEU A 46 0.51 -9.46 -1.55
CA LEU A 46 -0.05 -9.19 -0.23
C LEU A 46 -1.34 -9.98 -0.05
N ASP A 47 -1.64 -10.37 1.18
CA ASP A 47 -2.90 -11.00 1.58
C ASP A 47 -3.64 -10.18 2.64
N GLY A 48 -4.80 -10.65 3.08
CA GLY A 48 -5.51 -10.09 4.24
C GLY A 48 -6.01 -8.65 4.05
N LEU A 49 -6.18 -8.21 2.79
CA LEU A 49 -6.90 -6.98 2.46
C LEU A 49 -8.39 -7.27 2.36
N SER A 50 -9.21 -6.33 2.80
CA SER A 50 -10.67 -6.38 2.73
C SER A 50 -11.13 -5.27 1.78
N GLN A 51 -11.84 -5.66 0.73
CA GLN A 51 -12.35 -4.80 -0.34
C GLN A 51 -11.41 -3.62 -0.72
N PRO A 52 -10.19 -3.89 -1.23
CA PRO A 52 -9.28 -2.83 -1.67
C PRO A 52 -9.88 -2.09 -2.87
N VAL A 53 -9.87 -0.76 -2.84
CA VAL A 53 -10.50 0.09 -3.87
C VAL A 53 -9.56 1.04 -4.58
N ALA A 54 -8.47 1.47 -3.92
CA ALA A 54 -7.44 2.31 -4.52
C ALA A 54 -6.08 1.93 -3.97
N ILE A 55 -5.05 2.18 -4.76
CA ILE A 55 -3.66 1.94 -4.42
C ILE A 55 -2.80 3.09 -4.96
N GLU A 56 -1.87 3.59 -4.15
CA GLU A 56 -0.91 4.62 -4.57
C GLU A 56 0.49 4.33 -4.05
N PHE A 57 1.49 4.41 -4.93
CA PHE A 57 2.87 3.98 -4.62
C PHE A 57 3.72 5.14 -4.09
N LEU A 58 4.35 4.92 -2.93
CA LEU A 58 5.30 5.86 -2.36
C LEU A 58 6.69 5.72 -3.02
N PRO A 59 7.51 6.79 -3.04
CA PRO A 59 8.86 6.74 -3.61
C PRO A 59 9.81 5.74 -2.96
N ASP A 60 9.51 5.27 -1.73
CA ASP A 60 10.32 4.27 -1.01
C ASP A 60 9.95 2.81 -1.36
N GLY A 61 8.99 2.63 -2.27
CA GLY A 61 8.50 1.34 -2.75
C GLY A 61 7.37 0.73 -1.91
N ARG A 62 6.94 1.39 -0.83
CA ARG A 62 5.68 1.04 -0.15
C ARG A 62 4.48 1.57 -0.93
N ALA A 63 3.28 1.18 -0.55
CA ALA A 63 2.04 1.68 -1.14
C ALA A 63 0.99 1.99 -0.07
N LEU A 64 0.16 2.98 -0.33
CA LEU A 64 -1.10 3.19 0.38
C LEU A 64 -2.19 2.39 -0.31
N VAL A 65 -2.97 1.62 0.46
CA VAL A 65 -4.08 0.81 -0.01
C VAL A 65 -5.33 1.20 0.75
N LEU A 66 -6.37 1.63 0.04
CA LEU A 66 -7.67 1.97 0.63
C LEU A 66 -8.54 0.72 0.73
N GLN A 67 -9.03 0.43 1.93
CA GLN A 67 -9.91 -0.71 2.22
C GLN A 67 -11.32 -0.19 2.54
N ARG A 68 -12.25 -0.38 1.60
CA ARG A 68 -13.56 0.28 1.62
C ARG A 68 -14.45 -0.17 2.77
N ASP A 69 -14.61 -1.47 2.96
CA ASP A 69 -15.46 -2.07 3.98
C ASP A 69 -14.94 -1.89 5.41
N ARG A 70 -13.65 -1.58 5.57
CA ARG A 70 -13.04 -1.28 6.87
C ARG A 70 -12.94 0.21 7.15
N GLY A 71 -13.05 1.05 6.13
CA GLY A 71 -12.83 2.50 6.25
C GLY A 71 -11.40 2.81 6.70
N LEU A 72 -10.41 2.21 6.03
CA LEU A 72 -9.00 2.32 6.40
C LEU A 72 -8.13 2.69 5.21
N VAL A 73 -7.03 3.37 5.52
CA VAL A 73 -5.86 3.51 4.63
C VAL A 73 -4.76 2.65 5.23
N THR A 74 -4.18 1.76 4.45
CA THR A 74 -3.15 0.81 4.91
C THR A 74 -1.86 1.07 4.17
N LEU A 75 -0.76 1.18 4.91
CA LEU A 75 0.58 1.25 4.37
C LEU A 75 1.12 -0.17 4.21
N ALA A 76 1.39 -0.56 2.96
CA ALA A 76 1.82 -1.89 2.57
C ALA A 76 3.27 -1.88 2.05
N ASP A 77 4.05 -2.89 2.44
CA ASP A 77 5.33 -3.21 1.81
C ASP A 77 5.22 -4.57 1.11
N PHE A 78 5.08 -4.53 -0.21
CA PHE A 78 4.91 -5.72 -1.04
C PHE A 78 6.17 -6.58 -1.15
N ARG A 79 7.35 -6.06 -0.79
CA ARG A 79 8.62 -6.81 -0.88
C ARG A 79 8.72 -7.87 0.21
N ASN A 80 8.10 -7.62 1.36
CA ASN A 80 8.12 -8.52 2.52
C ASN A 80 6.71 -8.94 2.98
N GLY A 81 5.66 -8.50 2.29
CA GLY A 81 4.27 -8.85 2.59
C GLY A 81 3.72 -8.23 3.88
N THR A 82 4.35 -7.18 4.41
CA THR A 82 3.90 -6.51 5.64
C THR A 82 2.92 -5.39 5.35
N LYS A 83 2.05 -5.09 6.32
CA LYS A 83 1.07 -4.02 6.23
C LYS A 83 0.72 -3.47 7.62
N VAL A 84 0.41 -2.18 7.67
CA VAL A 84 -0.01 -1.48 8.88
C VAL A 84 -1.05 -0.41 8.53
N ASP A 85 -2.08 -0.27 9.37
CA ASP A 85 -3.12 0.73 9.14
C ASP A 85 -2.61 2.12 9.53
N VAL A 86 -2.81 3.10 8.65
CA VAL A 86 -2.38 4.49 8.86
C VAL A 86 -3.21 5.12 9.98
N GLN A 87 -2.52 5.67 10.96
CA GLN A 87 -3.13 6.30 12.13
C GLN A 87 -3.37 7.80 11.89
N GLY A 88 -4.23 8.44 12.69
CA GLY A 88 -4.43 9.90 12.65
C GLY A 88 -5.37 10.42 11.56
N LEU A 89 -5.92 9.52 10.73
CA LEU A 89 -7.03 9.83 9.82
C LEU A 89 -8.35 9.93 10.61
N PRO A 90 -9.33 10.70 10.11
CA PRO A 90 -10.66 10.76 10.72
C PRO A 90 -11.35 9.40 10.61
N LYS A 91 -12.44 9.22 11.38
CA LYS A 91 -13.29 8.05 11.19
C LYS A 91 -13.89 8.10 9.79
N LEU A 92 -13.55 7.12 8.97
CA LEU A 92 -14.07 6.98 7.61
C LEU A 92 -15.40 6.21 7.70
N VAL A 93 -16.48 6.79 7.18
CA VAL A 93 -17.79 6.14 7.15
C VAL A 93 -17.71 4.90 6.28
N VAL A 94 -18.48 3.85 6.58
CA VAL A 94 -18.62 2.69 5.70
C VAL A 94 -20.10 2.40 5.55
N PHE A 95 -20.69 2.81 4.43
CA PHE A 95 -22.12 2.57 4.19
C PHE A 95 -22.46 2.71 2.70
N SER A 96 -22.93 1.65 2.04
CA SER A 96 -23.29 1.66 0.61
C SER A 96 -22.21 2.32 -0.25
N ASP A 97 -22.49 3.50 -0.81
CA ASP A 97 -21.58 4.27 -1.66
C ASP A 97 -20.66 5.22 -0.86
N ALA A 98 -20.93 5.42 0.43
CA ALA A 98 -20.07 6.18 1.33
C ALA A 98 -18.84 5.36 1.77
N GLY A 99 -17.69 6.01 1.77
CA GLY A 99 -16.46 5.50 2.38
C GLY A 99 -15.20 6.11 1.84
N VAL A 100 -14.11 5.34 1.79
CA VAL A 100 -12.89 5.76 1.09
C VAL A 100 -13.06 5.56 -0.40
N HIS A 101 -12.60 6.54 -1.18
CA HIS A 101 -12.78 6.55 -2.63
C HIS A 101 -11.44 6.47 -3.35
N ASP A 102 -10.56 7.45 -3.13
CA ASP A 102 -9.29 7.54 -3.86
C ASP A 102 -8.17 8.21 -3.04
N VAL A 103 -6.92 7.92 -3.40
CA VAL A 103 -5.71 8.47 -2.81
C VAL A 103 -4.69 8.80 -3.88
N GLU A 104 -4.02 9.95 -3.77
CA GLU A 104 -3.04 10.40 -4.76
C GLU A 104 -1.92 11.20 -4.10
N LEU A 105 -0.70 11.10 -4.61
CA LEU A 105 0.40 11.92 -4.13
C LEU A 105 0.37 13.30 -4.79
N HIS A 106 0.85 14.32 -4.08
CA HIS A 106 1.14 15.59 -4.73
C HIS A 106 2.20 15.37 -5.84
N PRO A 107 2.13 16.07 -6.98
CA PRO A 107 3.14 15.96 -8.05
C PRO A 107 4.58 16.18 -7.58
N GLU A 108 4.75 17.04 -6.59
CA GLU A 108 6.01 17.35 -5.89
C GLU A 108 6.15 16.66 -4.52
N TYR A 109 5.62 15.43 -4.36
CA TYR A 109 5.61 14.71 -3.09
C TYR A 109 7.00 14.59 -2.44
N ALA A 110 8.05 14.39 -3.24
CA ALA A 110 9.43 14.32 -2.75
C ALA A 110 9.88 15.60 -2.02
N GLU A 111 9.29 16.76 -2.36
CA GLU A 111 9.64 18.05 -1.76
C GLU A 111 8.73 18.39 -0.58
N ASN A 112 7.44 18.05 -0.67
CA ASN A 112 6.43 18.58 0.24
C ASN A 112 5.64 17.53 1.04
N GLY A 113 5.74 16.24 0.67
CA GLY A 113 5.13 15.11 1.37
C GLY A 113 3.61 15.06 1.38
N TRP A 114 2.91 15.86 0.55
CA TRP A 114 1.45 15.94 0.57
C TRP A 114 0.78 14.74 -0.11
N ILE A 115 -0.20 14.16 0.57
CA ILE A 115 -1.04 13.05 0.10
C ILE A 115 -2.48 13.53 0.15
N TYR A 116 -3.24 13.28 -0.92
CA TYR A 116 -4.63 13.65 -1.04
C TYR A 116 -5.50 12.41 -0.85
N LEU A 117 -6.57 12.55 -0.07
CA LEU A 117 -7.53 11.49 0.20
C LEU A 117 -8.94 12.00 -0.02
N SER A 118 -9.68 11.32 -0.90
CA SER A 118 -11.10 11.53 -1.07
C SER A 118 -11.89 10.47 -0.31
N TYR A 119 -12.84 10.91 0.50
CA TYR A 119 -13.67 10.03 1.32
C TYR A 119 -15.02 10.67 1.67
N SER A 120 -15.93 9.87 2.21
CA SER A 120 -17.21 10.35 2.75
C SER A 120 -17.10 10.68 4.23
N GLU A 121 -17.48 11.90 4.59
CA GLU A 121 -17.56 12.39 5.96
C GLU A 121 -19.02 12.59 6.39
N GLY A 122 -19.34 12.26 7.64
CA GLY A 122 -20.67 12.45 8.22
C GLY A 122 -21.24 11.16 8.81
N GLU A 123 -22.54 10.95 8.63
CA GLU A 123 -23.28 9.77 9.08
C GLU A 123 -23.71 8.90 7.89
N GLU A 124 -24.13 7.66 8.15
CA GLU A 124 -24.50 6.67 7.12
C GLU A 124 -25.46 7.22 6.06
N HIS A 125 -26.48 7.97 6.49
CA HIS A 125 -27.50 8.54 5.60
C HIS A 125 -27.35 10.06 5.39
N HIS A 126 -26.33 10.67 5.99
CA HIS A 126 -26.07 12.11 5.94
C HIS A 126 -24.55 12.34 5.81
N SER A 127 -23.98 11.83 4.72
CA SER A 127 -22.56 12.03 4.39
C SER A 127 -22.39 12.83 3.11
N THR A 128 -21.26 13.53 3.02
CA THR A 128 -20.82 14.25 1.82
C THR A 128 -19.41 13.79 1.45
N VAL A 129 -19.04 13.98 0.18
CA VAL A 129 -17.67 13.73 -0.27
C VAL A 129 -16.81 14.91 0.13
N VAL A 130 -15.64 14.60 0.70
CA VAL A 130 -14.64 15.58 1.07
C VAL A 130 -13.29 15.20 0.45
N LEU A 131 -12.45 16.21 0.26
CA LEU A 131 -11.04 16.05 -0.11
C LEU A 131 -10.21 16.66 1.01
N ASP A 132 -9.44 15.81 1.69
CA ASP A 132 -8.41 16.24 2.63
C ASP A 132 -7.02 15.99 2.02
N ARG A 133 -6.03 16.75 2.47
CA ARG A 133 -4.62 16.38 2.31
C ARG A 133 -3.95 16.18 3.66
N PHE A 134 -2.92 15.36 3.72
CA PHE A 134 -2.12 15.11 4.92
C PHE A 134 -0.69 14.74 4.54
N ARG A 135 0.20 14.64 5.52
CA ARG A 135 1.55 14.10 5.37
C ARG A 135 1.71 12.84 6.22
N LEU A 136 2.67 11.98 5.88
CA LEU A 136 3.02 10.83 6.70
C LEU A 136 4.26 11.12 7.55
N GLU A 137 4.14 10.89 8.86
CA GLU A 137 5.26 10.72 9.79
C GLU A 137 5.27 9.27 10.26
N GLY A 138 6.12 8.44 9.63
CA GLY A 138 6.09 6.99 9.82
C GLY A 138 4.76 6.40 9.32
N GLU A 139 3.93 5.94 10.25
CA GLU A 139 2.62 5.31 10.00
C GLU A 139 1.46 6.23 10.38
N ARG A 140 1.74 7.50 10.69
CA ARG A 140 0.74 8.47 11.17
C ARG A 140 0.53 9.59 10.16
N ALA A 141 -0.73 9.85 9.84
CA ALA A 141 -1.17 11.05 9.15
C ALA A 141 -1.04 12.28 10.07
N VAL A 142 -0.37 13.30 9.58
CA VAL A 142 -0.12 14.59 10.24
C VAL A 142 -0.46 15.75 9.31
N ASP A 143 -0.51 16.97 9.85
CA ASP A 143 -0.78 18.20 9.10
C ASP A 143 -2.05 18.14 8.23
N ARG A 144 -3.07 17.40 8.67
CA ARG A 144 -4.30 17.20 7.88
C ARG A 144 -5.01 18.52 7.63
N GLN A 145 -5.40 18.75 6.38
CA GLN A 145 -6.08 19.96 5.92
C GLN A 145 -7.24 19.62 4.99
N ARG A 146 -8.40 20.21 5.25
CA ARG A 146 -9.56 20.18 4.35
C ARG A 146 -9.29 21.03 3.12
N ILE A 147 -9.44 20.44 1.94
CA ILE A 147 -9.33 21.11 0.64
C ILE A 147 -10.72 21.38 0.06
N PHE A 148 -11.65 20.45 0.20
CA PHE A 148 -12.99 20.58 -0.39
C PHE A 148 -14.06 19.80 0.39
N THR A 149 -15.28 20.33 0.38
CA THR A 149 -16.51 19.69 0.84
C THR A 149 -17.57 19.94 -0.23
N ALA A 150 -18.23 18.90 -0.72
CA ALA A 150 -19.32 19.02 -1.70
C ALA A 150 -20.60 19.61 -1.10
#